data_AF-A0A943TNX4-F1
#
_entry.id   AF-A0A943TNX4-F1
#
_cell.length_a   1.000
_cell.length_b   1.000
_cell.length_c   1.000
_cell.angle_alpha   90.00
_cell.angle_beta   90.00
_cell.angle_gamma   90.00
#
_symmetry.space_group_name_H-M   'P 1'
#
loop_
_entity.id
_entity.type
_entity.pdbx_description
1 polymer ?
#
loop_
_entity_poly.entity_id
_entity_poly.type
_entity_poly.pdbx_seq_one_letter_code
_entity_poly.pdbx_strand_id
1 'polypeptide(L)' 'MQDDDSGFTYEISRCLYFDTCKEHGYAEFCKVFCNHDWYAYGVLKHHSRFIRKSTIAEDGTVCHDTIEKVTEKHFL' A
#
# COMPACT_ATOMS: atom_id res chain seq x y z
N MET A 1 -2.89 -12.34 -13.39
CA MET A 1 -2.77 -10.91 -13.69
C MET A 1 -2.27 -10.82 -15.12
N GLN A 2 -3.06 -10.28 -16.06
CA GLN A 2 -2.59 -10.05 -17.43
C GLN A 2 -1.76 -8.77 -17.40
N ASP A 3 -0.57 -8.79 -18.00
CA ASP A 3 0.27 -7.60 -18.18
C ASP A 3 -0.17 -6.89 -19.46
N ASP A 4 -1.34 -6.27 -19.41
CA ASP A 4 -1.84 -5.48 -20.53
C ASP A 4 -1.49 -4.00 -20.35
N ASP A 5 -1.50 -3.28 -21.47
CA ASP A 5 -1.19 -1.84 -21.53
C ASP A 5 -2.34 -0.96 -21.03
N SER A 6 -3.44 -1.54 -20.54
CA SER A 6 -4.63 -0.77 -20.15
C SER A 6 -4.46 0.01 -18.85
N GLY A 7 -3.31 -0.19 -18.17
CA GLY A 7 -3.05 0.41 -16.87
C GLY A 7 -3.76 -0.37 -15.76
N PHE A 8 -3.35 -0.13 -14.52
CA PHE A 8 -4.09 -0.65 -13.37
C PHE A 8 -4.12 0.40 -12.27
N THR A 9 -5.17 0.31 -11.45
CA THR A 9 -5.30 1.03 -10.19
C THR A 9 -5.98 0.11 -9.20
N TYR A 10 -5.34 -0.11 -8.06
CA TYR A 10 -5.86 -0.91 -6.96
C TYR A 10 -5.96 -0.06 -5.72
N GLU A 11 -7.14 -0.06 -5.10
CA GLU A 11 -7.36 0.56 -3.80
C GLU A 11 -7.17 -0.49 -2.71
N ILE A 12 -6.21 -0.23 -1.83
CA ILE A 12 -6.07 -0.96 -0.58
C ILE A 12 -7.01 -0.28 0.41
N SER A 13 -8.04 -1.02 0.80
CA SER A 13 -9.08 -0.60 1.73
C SER A 13 -9.27 -1.60 2.87
N ARG A 14 -8.26 -2.45 3.14
CA ARG A 14 -8.14 -3.31 4.33
C ARG A 14 -6.67 -3.58 4.60
N CYS A 15 -6.27 -3.59 5.88
CA CYS A 15 -4.89 -3.81 6.27
C CYS A 15 -4.71 -5.22 6.84
N LEU A 16 -3.98 -6.07 6.09
CA LEU A 16 -3.65 -7.43 6.53
C LEU A 16 -2.93 -7.43 7.88
N TYR A 17 -1.98 -6.51 8.07
CA TYR A 17 -1.19 -6.42 9.28
C TYR A 17 -2.03 -6.02 10.49
N PHE A 18 -3.01 -5.14 10.32
CA PHE A 18 -3.90 -4.77 11.42
C PHE A 18 -4.79 -5.93 11.85
N ASP A 19 -5.46 -6.60 10.89
CA ASP A 19 -6.33 -7.73 11.20
C ASP A 19 -5.54 -8.83 11.95
N THR A 20 -4.33 -9.13 11.47
CA THR A 20 -3.42 -10.12 12.08
C THR A 20 -2.91 -9.68 13.46
N CYS A 21 -2.39 -8.45 13.59
CA CYS A 21 -1.85 -7.96 14.85
C CYS A 21 -2.93 -7.83 15.92
N LYS A 22 -4.15 -7.46 15.53
CA LYS A 22 -5.30 -7.41 16.45
C LYS A 22 -5.69 -8.80 16.92
N GLU A 23 -5.75 -9.78 16.02
CA GLU A 23 -6.08 -11.18 16.36
C GLU A 23 -5.07 -11.78 17.34
N HIS A 24 -3.78 -11.45 17.19
CA HIS A 24 -2.71 -12.00 18.02
C HIS A 24 -2.30 -11.13 19.22
N GLY A 25 -2.91 -9.95 19.42
CA GLY A 25 -2.65 -9.09 20.58
C GLY A 25 -1.36 -8.24 20.50
N TYR A 26 -0.89 -7.93 19.29
CA TYR A 26 0.37 -7.22 19.01
C TYR A 26 0.14 -5.90 18.26
N ALA A 27 -0.87 -5.13 18.66
CA ALA A 27 -1.32 -3.91 17.96
C ALA A 27 -0.24 -2.83 17.81
N GLU A 28 0.76 -2.82 18.70
CA GLU A 28 1.93 -1.93 18.62
C GLU A 28 2.76 -2.11 17.35
N PHE A 29 2.75 -3.32 16.76
CA PHE A 29 3.47 -3.61 15.52
C PHE A 29 2.76 -3.11 14.27
N CYS A 30 1.47 -2.77 14.34
CA CYS A 30 0.72 -2.22 13.20
C CYS A 30 1.42 -1.01 12.58
N LYS A 31 1.95 -0.10 13.42
CA LYS A 31 2.69 1.08 12.96
C LYS A 31 3.99 0.71 12.25
N VAL A 32 4.69 -0.31 12.74
CA VAL A 32 5.93 -0.79 12.13
C VAL A 32 5.65 -1.34 10.74
N PHE A 33 4.63 -2.19 10.60
CA PHE A 33 4.27 -2.76 9.31
C PHE A 33 3.72 -1.72 8.31
N CYS A 34 2.86 -0.79 8.76
CA CYS A 34 2.36 0.29 7.88
C CYS A 34 3.49 1.20 7.37
N ASN A 35 4.53 1.42 8.17
CA ASN A 35 5.73 2.13 7.72
C ASN A 35 6.57 1.27 6.79
N HIS A 36 6.64 -0.03 7.03
CA HIS A 36 7.38 -0.97 6.17
C HIS A 36 6.84 -1.02 4.74
N ASP A 37 5.53 -0.80 4.53
CA ASP A 37 4.91 -0.73 3.21
C ASP A 37 5.61 0.29 2.28
N TRP A 38 6.14 1.40 2.81
CA TRP A 38 6.93 2.34 2.00
C TRP A 38 8.18 1.71 1.41
N TYR A 39 8.86 0.86 2.17
CA TYR A 39 10.03 0.14 1.70
C TYR A 39 9.63 -0.97 0.73
N ALA A 40 8.58 -1.73 1.06
CA ALA A 40 8.11 -2.85 0.25
C ALA A 40 7.58 -2.42 -1.13
N TYR A 41 6.82 -1.31 -1.20
CA TYR A 41 6.27 -0.82 -2.47
C TYR A 41 7.14 0.23 -3.15
N GLY A 42 8.01 0.93 -2.41
CA GLY A 42 8.94 1.92 -2.97
C GLY A 42 9.94 1.33 -3.97
N VAL A 43 10.28 0.05 -3.83
CA VAL A 43 11.15 -0.65 -4.81
C VAL A 43 10.46 -0.87 -6.16
N LEU A 44 9.13 -0.79 -6.22
CA LEU A 44 8.33 -1.01 -7.44
C LEU A 44 8.14 0.26 -8.28
N LYS A 45 8.77 1.38 -7.91
CA LYS A 45 8.59 2.72 -8.51
C LYS A 45 8.74 2.81 -10.04
N HIS A 46 9.39 1.84 -10.67
CA HIS A 46 9.53 1.79 -12.13
C HIS A 46 8.27 1.28 -12.85
N HIS A 47 7.47 0.46 -12.17
CA HIS A 47 6.29 -0.18 -12.74
C HIS A 47 5.00 0.27 -12.06
N SER A 48 5.09 0.70 -10.80
CA SER A 48 3.93 1.12 -10.03
C SER A 48 4.23 2.27 -9.09
N ARG A 49 3.25 3.15 -8.90
CA ARG A 49 3.28 4.22 -7.91
C ARG A 49 2.40 3.81 -6.73
N PHE A 50 2.99 3.85 -5.54
CA PHE A 50 2.30 3.67 -4.27
C PHE A 50 1.94 5.05 -3.69
N ILE A 51 0.68 5.24 -3.34
CA ILE A 51 0.14 6.49 -2.80
C ILE A 51 -0.53 6.20 -1.46
N ARG A 52 0.03 6.76 -0.39
CA ARG A 52 -0.51 6.70 0.97
C ARG A 52 -1.55 7.80 1.18
N LYS A 53 -2.81 7.45 1.45
CA LYS A 53 -3.86 8.43 1.79
C LYS A 53 -4.13 8.48 3.29
N SER A 54 -4.21 7.32 3.95
CA SER A 54 -4.35 7.22 5.41
C SER A 54 -3.88 5.86 5.93
N THR A 55 -3.50 5.80 7.21
CA THR A 55 -3.17 4.53 7.87
C THR A 55 -4.18 4.19 8.97
N ILE A 56 -4.52 2.91 9.10
CA ILE A 56 -5.28 2.42 10.25
C ILE A 56 -4.46 2.51 11.56
N ALA A 57 -3.13 2.65 11.45
CA ALA A 57 -2.23 2.63 12.59
C ALA A 57 -2.07 3.98 13.29
N GLU A 58 -2.49 5.08 12.68
CA GLU A 58 -2.40 6.44 13.24
C GLU A 58 -3.73 6.91 13.84
N ASP A 59 -4.82 6.84 13.07
CA ASP A 59 -6.13 7.39 13.44
C ASP A 59 -7.33 6.78 12.67
N GLY A 60 -7.08 5.90 11.69
CA GLY A 60 -8.09 5.44 10.73
C GLY A 60 -8.89 4.20 11.15
N THR A 61 -10.04 4.01 10.49
CA THR A 61 -10.80 2.74 10.50
C THR A 61 -10.23 1.72 9.49
N VAL A 62 -9.34 2.17 8.61
CA VAL A 62 -8.79 1.42 7.47
C VAL A 62 -7.54 2.10 6.90
N CYS A 63 -6.59 1.34 6.35
CA CYS A 63 -5.57 1.91 5.48
C CYS A 63 -6.21 2.24 4.13
N HIS A 64 -6.08 3.49 3.68
CA HIS A 64 -6.44 3.88 2.34
C HIS A 64 -5.16 4.14 1.56
N ASP A 65 -4.80 3.23 0.69
CA ASP A 65 -3.66 3.38 -0.21
C ASP A 65 -4.07 3.05 -1.65
N THR A 66 -3.34 3.60 -2.60
CA THR A 66 -3.50 3.28 -4.02
C THR A 66 -2.19 2.73 -4.58
N ILE A 67 -2.28 1.65 -5.37
CA ILE A 67 -1.20 1.20 -6.23
C ILE A 67 -1.67 1.33 -7.67
N GLU A 68 -0.91 2.03 -8.50
CA GLU A 68 -1.26 2.24 -9.90
C GLU A 68 -0.05 2.04 -10.82
N LYS A 69 -0.29 1.61 -12.07
CA LYS A 69 0.76 1.41 -13.08
C LYS A 69 1.44 2.74 -13.40
N VAL A 70 2.76 2.75 -13.42
CA VAL A 70 3.51 3.86 -14.03
C VAL A 70 3.48 3.67 -15.54
N THR A 71 2.72 4.48 -16.24
CA THR A 71 2.80 4.57 -17.70
C THR A 71 3.97 5.49 -18.06
N GLU A 72 4.89 5.05 -18.91
CA GLU A 72 6.23 5.63 -19.22
C GLU A 72 6.30 7.11 -19.67
N LYS A 73 5.24 7.90 -19.56
CA LYS A 73 5.21 9.28 -20.07
C LYS A 73 5.98 10.33 -19.26
N HIS A 74 6.68 9.98 -18.17
CA HIS A 74 7.27 10.95 -17.23
C HIS A 74 8.76 10.73 -16.91
N PHE A 75 9.53 10.24 -17.89
CA PHE A 75 10.99 10.35 -17.87
C PHE A 75 11.47 11.15 -19.09
N LEU A 76 11.20 12.46 -19.08
CA LEU A 76 11.89 13.46 -19.91
C LEU A 76 12.54 14.48 -18.97
#